data_AF-A0A3M7MGZ7-F1
#
_entry.id   AF-A0A3M7MGZ7-F1
#
_cell.length_a   1.000
_cell.length_b   1.000
_cell.length_c   1.000
_cell.angle_alpha   90.00
_cell.angle_beta   90.00
_cell.angle_gamma   90.00
#
_symmetry.space_group_name_H-M   'P 1'
#
loop_
_entity.id
_entity.type
_entity.pdbx_description
1 polymer ?
#
loop_
_entity_poly.entity_id
_entity_poly.type
_entity_poly.pdbx_seq_one_letter_code
_entity_poly.pdbx_strand_id
1 'polypeptide(L)'
;MNTNQPTNLEVILQRFAISTPLSDSESSTLSASNWRKTEGLLRQVVKDRGDRRAQKLSQAFHHISPRKSLLEDDVKGLREALINERTRRKRGKPLLLQEPEEYQGGAVVWSPRKVKEARDRQQLQEREEEQVQHQKAETNRLREEARQEKAREKEIRRQARAAARLVREKEKAEKAAEKASRAAARRTAKRLQQAIKTSQKGKKRSLKALAKATSRKRPIARPTGSGEPQGAIAAQPAFTSRKGRAIKTPTRFL
;
A
#
# COMPACT_ATOMS: atom_id res chain seq x y z
N MET A 1 -46.56 -45.45 62.11
CA MET A 1 -46.32 -46.09 60.80
C MET A 1 -46.13 -45.00 59.77
N ASN A 2 -44.90 -44.56 59.50
CA ASN A 2 -44.58 -43.72 58.34
C ASN A 2 -43.21 -44.17 57.83
N THR A 3 -43.24 -44.81 56.66
CA THR A 3 -42.13 -45.47 56.01
C THR A 3 -41.22 -44.43 55.35
N ASN A 4 -40.01 -44.29 55.86
CA ASN A 4 -38.91 -43.62 55.17
C ASN A 4 -38.59 -44.40 53.88
N GLN A 5 -39.00 -43.88 52.73
CA GLN A 5 -38.54 -44.38 51.44
C GLN A 5 -37.06 -43.99 51.26
N PRO A 6 -36.17 -44.94 50.96
CA PRO A 6 -34.78 -44.61 50.70
C PRO A 6 -34.68 -43.97 49.30
N THR A 7 -33.84 -42.95 49.22
CA THR A 7 -33.40 -42.30 47.99
C THR A 7 -33.03 -43.34 46.94
N ASN A 8 -33.82 -43.40 45.87
CA ASN A 8 -33.66 -44.37 44.81
C ASN A 8 -32.38 -44.07 44.01
N LEU A 9 -31.32 -44.85 44.27
CA LEU A 9 -29.98 -44.67 43.70
C LEU A 9 -29.96 -44.83 42.17
N GLU A 10 -30.89 -45.61 41.61
CA GLU A 10 -31.00 -45.79 40.16
C GLU A 10 -31.36 -44.49 39.44
N VAL A 11 -32.20 -43.64 40.05
CA VAL A 11 -32.56 -42.34 39.48
C VAL A 11 -31.34 -41.42 39.45
N ILE A 12 -30.49 -41.47 40.47
CA ILE A 12 -29.26 -40.67 40.52
C ILE A 12 -28.28 -41.16 39.46
N LEU A 13 -28.11 -42.48 39.31
CA LEU A 13 -27.22 -43.05 38.30
C LEU A 13 -27.70 -42.79 36.87
N GLN A 14 -29.01 -42.81 36.61
CA GLN A 14 -29.58 -42.45 35.31
C GLN A 14 -29.34 -40.97 34.94
N ARG A 15 -29.32 -40.05 35.91
CA ARG A 15 -29.06 -38.63 35.65
C ARG A 15 -27.63 -38.35 35.18
N PHE A 16 -26.68 -39.25 35.49
CA PHE A 16 -25.28 -39.16 35.06
C PHE A 16 -24.90 -40.19 33.99
N ALA A 17 -25.85 -41.02 33.55
CA ALA A 17 -25.68 -41.85 32.38
C ALA A 17 -25.64 -40.95 31.13
N ILE A 18 -24.46 -40.40 30.85
CA ILE A 18 -24.15 -39.83 29.55
C ILE A 18 -24.28 -41.00 28.59
N SER A 19 -25.40 -41.08 27.87
CA SER A 19 -25.48 -41.86 26.66
C SER A 19 -24.36 -41.33 25.79
N THR A 20 -23.22 -42.03 25.73
CA THR A 20 -22.24 -41.79 24.68
C THR A 20 -23.03 -41.89 23.38
N PRO A 21 -23.17 -40.81 22.60
CA PRO A 21 -23.68 -40.98 21.26
C PRO A 21 -22.60 -41.77 20.54
N LEU A 22 -22.79 -43.09 20.42
CA LEU A 22 -22.20 -43.88 19.35
C LEU A 22 -22.88 -43.39 18.07
N SER A 23 -22.53 -42.16 17.68
CA SER A 23 -22.90 -41.60 16.40
C SER A 23 -21.81 -42.03 15.45
N ASP A 24 -22.00 -43.23 14.91
CA ASP A 24 -21.39 -43.66 13.64
C ASP A 24 -22.00 -42.80 12.52
N SER A 25 -21.71 -41.49 12.56
CA SER A 25 -21.98 -40.55 11.48
C SER A 25 -20.78 -40.56 10.55
N GLU A 26 -20.68 -41.62 9.74
CA GLU A 26 -19.72 -41.75 8.63
C GLU A 26 -19.96 -40.77 7.46
N SER A 27 -20.75 -39.70 7.68
CA SER A 27 -20.99 -38.64 6.70
C SER A 27 -20.71 -37.24 7.24
N SER A 28 -19.91 -37.12 8.31
CA SER A 28 -19.53 -35.79 8.81
C SER A 28 -18.58 -35.14 7.80
N THR A 29 -19.10 -34.15 7.08
CA THR A 29 -18.34 -33.15 6.31
C THR A 29 -16.99 -32.88 6.96
N LEU A 30 -15.92 -32.98 6.18
CA LEU A 30 -14.52 -32.83 6.61
C LEU A 30 -14.31 -31.49 7.32
N SER A 31 -14.62 -31.44 8.61
CA SER A 31 -14.44 -30.22 9.38
C SER A 31 -12.94 -30.07 9.62
N ALA A 32 -12.34 -29.18 8.83
CA ALA A 32 -10.92 -28.84 8.87
C ALA A 32 -10.44 -28.36 10.25
N SER A 33 -11.32 -28.20 11.24
CA SER A 33 -10.95 -27.90 12.63
C SER A 33 -10.49 -29.14 13.41
N ASN A 34 -10.86 -30.36 13.03
CA ASN A 34 -10.51 -31.56 13.79
C ASN A 34 -9.28 -32.27 13.18
N TRP A 35 -8.09 -31.95 13.72
CA TRP A 35 -6.82 -32.52 13.22
C TRP A 35 -6.75 -34.05 13.30
N ARG A 36 -7.46 -34.68 14.26
CA ARG A 36 -7.48 -36.14 14.39
C ARG A 36 -8.13 -36.81 13.17
N LYS A 37 -9.17 -36.18 12.62
CA LYS A 37 -9.84 -36.67 11.39
C LYS A 37 -8.94 -36.51 10.17
N THR A 38 -8.28 -35.36 10.04
CA THR A 38 -7.34 -35.13 8.93
C THR A 38 -6.09 -36.00 9.01
N GLU A 39 -5.62 -36.31 10.22
CA GLU A 39 -4.50 -37.22 10.42
C GLU A 39 -4.89 -38.68 10.13
N GLY A 40 -6.08 -39.12 10.53
CA GLY A 40 -6.60 -40.44 10.16
C GLY A 40 -6.63 -40.63 8.64
N LEU A 41 -7.09 -39.62 7.92
CA LEU A 41 -7.07 -39.61 6.44
C LEU A 41 -5.66 -39.57 5.88
N LEU A 42 -4.77 -38.76 6.45
CA LEU A 42 -3.35 -38.73 6.04
C LEU A 42 -2.71 -40.11 6.18
N ARG A 43 -3.03 -40.84 7.26
CA ARG A 43 -2.57 -42.21 7.52
C ARG A 43 -3.20 -43.26 6.58
N GLN A 44 -4.39 -42.99 6.06
CA GLN A 44 -5.07 -43.85 5.08
C GLN A 44 -4.52 -43.64 3.66
N VAL A 45 -4.22 -42.39 3.29
CA VAL A 45 -3.71 -42.00 1.97
C VAL A 45 -2.22 -42.29 1.84
N VAL A 46 -1.44 -42.04 2.90
CA VAL A 46 0.01 -42.26 2.90
C VAL A 46 0.32 -43.69 3.35
N LYS A 47 0.71 -44.54 2.39
CA LYS A 47 1.10 -45.93 2.65
C LYS A 47 2.36 -46.02 3.51
N ASP A 48 3.32 -45.11 3.28
CA ASP A 48 4.62 -45.08 3.96
C ASP A 48 4.59 -44.17 5.20
N ARG A 49 4.44 -44.78 6.39
CA ARG A 49 4.37 -44.06 7.67
C ARG A 49 5.63 -43.25 8.02
N GLY A 50 6.77 -43.60 7.40
CA GLY A 50 8.06 -42.93 7.56
C GLY A 50 8.27 -41.73 6.63
N ASP A 51 7.31 -41.41 5.76
CA ASP A 51 7.47 -40.32 4.80
C ASP A 51 7.69 -38.97 5.48
N ARG A 52 8.91 -38.43 5.32
CA ARG A 52 9.30 -37.15 5.92
C ARG A 52 8.40 -36.00 5.48
N ARG A 53 7.83 -36.07 4.27
CA ARG A 53 6.86 -35.08 3.77
C ARG A 53 5.51 -35.20 4.49
N ALA A 54 5.02 -36.42 4.69
CA ALA A 54 3.78 -36.67 5.44
C ALA A 54 3.91 -36.26 6.91
N GLN A 55 5.06 -36.53 7.54
CA GLN A 55 5.33 -36.09 8.92
C GLN A 55 5.31 -34.56 9.06
N LYS A 56 5.91 -33.83 8.12
CA LYS A 56 5.86 -32.36 8.09
C LYS A 56 4.42 -31.83 7.97
N LEU A 57 3.59 -32.49 7.15
CA LEU A 57 2.17 -32.15 7.03
C LEU A 57 1.40 -32.42 8.33
N SER A 58 1.63 -33.57 8.98
CA SER A 58 1.03 -33.89 10.28
C SER A 58 1.39 -32.84 11.33
N GLN A 59 2.69 -32.49 11.42
CA GLN A 59 3.17 -31.43 12.31
C GLN A 59 2.49 -30.09 12.04
N ALA A 60 2.34 -29.69 10.78
CA ALA A 60 1.62 -28.48 10.41
C ALA A 60 0.16 -28.51 10.87
N PHE A 61 -0.55 -29.64 10.70
CA PHE A 61 -1.92 -29.78 11.19
C PHE A 61 -2.03 -29.72 12.72
N HIS A 62 -1.10 -30.36 13.44
CA HIS A 62 -1.05 -30.29 14.91
C HIS A 62 -0.85 -28.86 15.41
N HIS A 63 -0.11 -28.01 14.68
CA HIS A 63 0.08 -26.61 15.05
C HIS A 63 -1.08 -25.71 14.63
N ILE A 64 -1.66 -25.93 13.45
CA ILE A 64 -2.70 -25.07 12.89
C ILE A 64 -4.04 -25.29 13.62
N SER A 65 -4.39 -26.52 13.99
CA SER A 65 -5.71 -26.81 14.57
C SER A 65 -5.95 -26.14 15.93
N PRO A 66 -5.07 -26.23 16.94
CA PRO A 66 -5.23 -25.50 18.19
C PRO A 66 -5.24 -23.98 17.98
N ARG A 67 -4.39 -23.47 17.08
CA ARG A 67 -4.36 -22.04 16.75
C ARG A 67 -5.68 -21.57 16.13
N LYS A 68 -6.30 -22.39 15.28
CA LYS A 68 -7.61 -22.11 14.71
C LYS A 68 -8.70 -22.14 15.78
N SER A 69 -8.69 -23.12 16.68
CA SER A 69 -9.64 -23.17 17.81
C SER A 69 -9.53 -21.93 18.70
N LEU A 70 -8.31 -21.55 19.10
CA LEU A 70 -8.07 -20.34 19.90
C LEU A 70 -8.57 -19.10 19.18
N LEU A 71 -8.34 -18.99 17.87
CA LEU A 71 -8.84 -17.86 17.08
C LEU A 71 -10.37 -17.85 17.00
N GLU A 72 -11.01 -19.01 16.88
CA GLU A 72 -12.47 -19.13 16.90
C GLU A 72 -13.05 -18.71 18.26
N ASP A 73 -12.42 -19.12 19.35
CA ASP A 73 -12.78 -18.73 20.71
C ASP A 73 -12.57 -17.23 20.95
N ASP A 74 -11.46 -16.66 20.46
CA ASP A 74 -11.19 -15.22 20.51
C ASP A 74 -12.25 -14.43 19.73
N VAL A 75 -12.59 -14.87 18.51
CA VAL A 75 -13.65 -14.24 17.72
C VAL A 75 -15.00 -14.32 18.45
N LYS A 76 -15.30 -15.45 19.09
CA LYS A 76 -16.51 -15.61 19.89
C LYS A 76 -16.51 -14.68 21.10
N GLY A 77 -15.41 -14.62 21.86
CA GLY A 77 -15.25 -13.73 23.01
C GLY A 77 -15.35 -12.25 22.63
N LEU A 78 -14.77 -11.85 21.50
CA LEU A 78 -14.89 -10.50 20.97
C LEU A 78 -16.33 -10.16 20.56
N ARG A 79 -17.05 -11.09 19.92
CA ARG A 79 -18.47 -10.92 19.59
C ARG A 79 -19.32 -10.74 20.83
N GLU A 80 -19.10 -11.58 21.85
CA GLU A 80 -19.79 -11.49 23.13
C GLU A 80 -19.47 -10.17 23.85
N ALA A 81 -18.20 -9.77 23.89
CA ALA A 81 -17.77 -8.49 24.45
C ALA A 81 -18.43 -7.31 23.75
N LEU A 82 -18.53 -7.35 22.42
CA LEU A 82 -19.21 -6.31 21.62
C LEU A 82 -20.71 -6.24 21.92
N ILE A 83 -21.38 -7.39 22.07
CA ILE A 83 -22.79 -7.45 22.46
C ILE A 83 -22.98 -6.91 23.89
N ASN A 84 -22.12 -7.33 24.83
CA ASN A 84 -22.15 -6.88 26.22
C ASN A 84 -21.91 -5.38 26.34
N GLU A 85 -21.01 -4.84 25.52
CA GLU A 85 -20.72 -3.42 25.47
C GLU A 85 -21.89 -2.63 24.88
N ARG A 86 -22.47 -3.10 23.76
CA ARG A 86 -23.67 -2.49 23.16
C ARG A 86 -24.85 -2.48 24.12
N THR A 87 -25.07 -3.60 24.83
CA THR A 87 -26.15 -3.71 25.83
C THR A 87 -25.89 -2.81 27.04
N ARG A 88 -24.65 -2.74 27.54
CA ARG A 88 -24.26 -1.79 28.60
C ARG A 88 -24.52 -0.34 28.18
N ARG A 89 -24.13 0.04 26.97
CA ARG A 89 -24.39 1.38 26.40
C ARG A 89 -25.90 1.66 26.26
N LYS A 90 -26.72 0.65 25.97
CA LYS A 90 -28.18 0.79 25.91
C LYS A 90 -28.83 0.94 27.29
N ARG A 91 -28.32 0.26 28.33
CA ARG A 91 -28.89 0.31 29.70
C ARG A 91 -28.84 1.71 30.34
N GLY A 92 -27.87 2.54 30.01
CA GLY A 92 -27.72 3.90 30.56
C GLY A 92 -28.46 5.00 29.79
N LYS A 93 -29.09 4.68 28.65
CA LYS A 93 -29.81 5.67 27.85
C LYS A 93 -31.25 5.79 28.35
N PRO A 94 -31.70 6.97 28.79
CA PRO A 94 -33.10 7.16 29.14
C PRO A 94 -33.97 7.01 27.89
N LEU A 95 -35.13 6.38 28.07
CA LEU A 95 -36.14 6.32 27.02
C LEU A 95 -36.75 7.72 26.89
N LEU A 96 -36.60 8.35 25.71
CA LEU A 96 -37.17 9.65 25.45
C LEU A 96 -38.68 9.51 25.21
N LEU A 97 -39.45 9.68 26.27
CA LEU A 97 -40.90 9.75 26.22
C LEU A 97 -41.30 11.19 25.85
N GLN A 98 -42.24 11.35 24.91
CA GLN A 98 -42.78 12.67 24.56
C GLN A 98 -43.66 13.16 25.69
N GLU A 99 -43.44 14.39 26.15
CA GLU A 99 -44.29 15.03 27.14
C GLU A 99 -45.74 15.18 26.63
N PRO A 100 -46.74 15.10 27.53
CA PRO A 100 -48.13 15.42 27.17
C PRO A 100 -48.25 16.90 26.77
N GLU A 101 -49.13 17.22 25.82
CA GLU A 101 -49.37 18.60 25.36
C GLU A 101 -49.84 19.54 26.49
N GLU A 102 -50.53 18.99 27.50
CA GLU A 102 -50.98 19.72 28.68
C GLU A 102 -50.30 19.16 29.95
N TYR A 103 -49.09 19.63 30.23
CA TYR A 103 -48.37 19.27 31.45
C TYR A 103 -48.80 20.17 32.62
N GLN A 104 -49.59 19.61 33.55
CA GLN A 104 -50.11 20.34 34.73
C GLN A 104 -49.20 20.26 35.97
N GLY A 105 -47.89 19.97 35.81
CA GLY A 105 -46.92 20.00 36.91
C GLY A 105 -46.97 18.80 37.88
N GLY A 106 -47.71 17.73 37.55
CA GLY A 106 -47.82 16.51 38.35
C GLY A 106 -46.87 15.38 37.92
N ALA A 107 -46.88 14.28 38.69
CA ALA A 107 -46.22 13.04 38.29
C ALA A 107 -46.92 12.43 37.06
N VAL A 108 -46.17 12.17 35.98
CA VAL A 108 -46.71 11.57 34.75
C VAL A 108 -46.58 10.05 34.82
N VAL A 109 -47.72 9.35 34.85
CA VAL A 109 -47.75 7.88 34.75
C VAL A 109 -47.79 7.48 33.29
N TRP A 110 -46.77 6.76 32.83
CA TRP A 110 -46.69 6.29 31.44
C TRP A 110 -47.37 4.95 31.27
N SER A 111 -48.30 4.87 30.31
CA SER A 111 -48.90 3.60 29.93
C SER A 111 -47.89 2.71 29.17
N PRO A 112 -48.00 1.37 29.25
CA PRO A 112 -47.13 0.45 28.50
C PRO A 112 -47.13 0.71 26.99
N ARG A 113 -48.24 1.23 26.44
CA ARG A 113 -48.35 1.62 25.02
C ARG A 113 -47.42 2.78 24.68
N LYS A 114 -47.37 3.84 25.50
CA LYS A 114 -46.47 4.98 25.30
C LYS A 114 -44.99 4.59 25.41
N VAL A 115 -44.66 3.67 26.32
CA VAL A 115 -43.30 3.10 26.43
C VAL A 115 -42.92 2.33 25.16
N LYS A 116 -43.85 1.57 24.57
CA LYS A 116 -43.61 0.87 23.31
C LYS A 116 -43.40 1.84 22.15
N GLU A 117 -44.26 2.85 22.00
CA GLU A 117 -44.13 3.89 20.97
C GLU A 117 -42.76 4.60 21.03
N ALA A 118 -42.30 4.96 22.22
CA ALA A 118 -40.99 5.60 22.39
C ALA A 118 -39.83 4.67 21.98
N ARG A 119 -39.91 3.37 22.28
CA ARG A 119 -38.91 2.38 21.84
C ARG A 119 -38.90 2.21 20.33
N ASP A 120 -40.08 2.14 19.72
CA ASP A 120 -40.23 1.99 18.27
C ASP A 120 -39.63 3.21 17.54
N ARG A 121 -39.86 4.43 18.05
CA ARG A 121 -39.23 5.66 17.53
C ARG A 121 -37.71 5.66 17.66
N GLN A 122 -37.18 5.28 18.82
CA GLN A 122 -35.74 5.17 19.01
C GLN A 122 -35.12 4.14 18.05
N GLN A 123 -35.78 3.00 17.83
CA GLN A 123 -35.30 2.01 16.85
C GLN A 123 -35.31 2.55 15.42
N LEU A 124 -36.32 3.34 15.06
CA LEU A 124 -36.37 3.99 13.75
C LEU A 124 -35.21 4.97 13.57
N GLN A 125 -34.96 5.83 14.58
CA GLN A 125 -33.82 6.76 14.57
C GLN A 125 -32.47 6.02 14.49
N GLU A 126 -32.26 4.96 15.29
CA GLU A 126 -31.04 4.14 15.22
C GLU A 126 -30.84 3.57 13.80
N ARG A 127 -31.90 3.09 13.14
CA ARG A 127 -31.83 2.56 11.77
C ARG A 127 -31.52 3.64 10.74
N GLU A 128 -32.15 4.82 10.85
CA GLU A 128 -31.86 5.96 9.97
C GLU A 128 -30.42 6.43 10.11
N GLU A 129 -29.92 6.55 11.34
CA GLU A 129 -28.52 6.89 11.62
C GLU A 129 -27.55 5.84 11.06
N GLU A 130 -27.85 4.54 11.23
CA GLU A 130 -27.07 3.44 10.66
C GLU A 130 -27.03 3.52 9.11
N GLN A 131 -28.16 3.81 8.46
CA GLN A 131 -28.23 4.01 7.01
C GLN A 131 -27.42 5.22 6.55
N VAL A 132 -27.52 6.35 7.25
CA VAL A 132 -26.74 7.56 6.94
C VAL A 132 -25.25 7.30 7.12
N GLN A 133 -24.84 6.57 8.17
CA GLN A 133 -23.43 6.18 8.36
C GLN A 133 -22.95 5.26 7.24
N HIS A 134 -23.77 4.30 6.82
CA HIS A 134 -23.46 3.41 5.70
C HIS A 134 -23.27 4.21 4.41
N GLN A 135 -24.18 5.13 4.08
CA GLN A 135 -24.05 6.01 2.90
C GLN A 135 -22.79 6.89 2.97
N LYS A 136 -22.46 7.42 4.15
CA LYS A 136 -21.21 8.17 4.37
C LYS A 136 -19.97 7.30 4.16
N ALA A 137 -20.00 6.04 4.61
CA ALA A 137 -18.90 5.11 4.38
C ALA A 137 -18.73 4.80 2.89
N GLU A 138 -19.81 4.51 2.18
CA GLU A 138 -19.80 4.25 0.73
C GLU A 138 -19.30 5.46 -0.08
N THR A 139 -19.80 6.66 0.22
CA THR A 139 -19.32 7.89 -0.44
C THR A 139 -17.83 8.16 -0.16
N ASN A 140 -17.33 7.85 1.03
CA ASN A 140 -15.90 7.94 1.33
C ASN A 140 -15.08 6.90 0.55
N ARG A 141 -15.55 5.66 0.44
CA ARG A 141 -14.90 4.60 -0.36
C ARG A 141 -14.77 5.02 -1.81
N LEU A 142 -15.86 5.45 -2.44
CA LEU A 142 -15.86 5.95 -3.82
C LEU A 142 -14.90 7.14 -4.01
N ARG A 143 -14.82 8.02 -3.01
CA ARG A 143 -13.90 9.17 -3.05
C ARG A 143 -12.43 8.72 -2.98
N GLU A 144 -12.12 7.69 -2.21
CA GLU A 144 -10.78 7.11 -2.14
C GLU A 144 -10.40 6.41 -3.45
N GLU A 145 -11.30 5.63 -4.02
CA GLU A 145 -11.11 4.99 -5.33
C GLU A 145 -10.85 6.02 -6.42
N ALA A 146 -11.68 7.06 -6.52
CA ALA A 146 -11.48 8.15 -7.48
C ALA A 146 -10.16 8.91 -7.26
N ARG A 147 -9.66 9.00 -6.02
CA ARG A 147 -8.33 9.57 -5.73
C ARG A 147 -7.22 8.67 -6.25
N GLN A 148 -7.35 7.35 -6.06
CA GLN A 148 -6.39 6.36 -6.54
C GLN A 148 -6.33 6.34 -8.07
N GLU A 149 -7.47 6.35 -8.76
CA GLU A 149 -7.52 6.40 -10.23
C GLU A 149 -6.87 7.67 -10.77
N LYS A 150 -7.18 8.84 -10.19
CA LYS A 150 -6.54 10.11 -10.57
C LYS A 150 -5.04 10.11 -10.30
N ALA A 151 -4.57 9.41 -9.26
CA ALA A 151 -3.15 9.24 -9.00
C ALA A 151 -2.48 8.38 -10.09
N ARG A 152 -3.09 7.24 -10.44
CA ARG A 152 -2.63 6.34 -11.51
C ARG A 152 -2.58 7.05 -12.86
N GLU A 153 -3.61 7.80 -13.22
CA GLU A 153 -3.65 8.57 -14.48
C GLU A 153 -2.51 9.60 -14.53
N LYS A 154 -2.25 10.29 -13.42
CA LYS A 154 -1.13 11.24 -13.33
C LYS A 154 0.23 10.55 -13.49
N GLU A 155 0.39 9.36 -12.94
CA GLU A 155 1.61 8.57 -13.10
C GLU A 155 1.82 8.13 -14.55
N ILE A 156 0.78 7.59 -15.19
CA ILE A 156 0.81 7.23 -16.61
C ILE A 156 1.18 8.46 -17.46
N ARG A 157 0.59 9.62 -17.19
CA ARG A 157 0.91 10.87 -17.90
C ARG A 157 2.35 11.32 -17.68
N ARG A 158 2.91 11.13 -16.47
CA ARG A 158 4.33 11.41 -16.18
C ARG A 158 5.24 10.45 -16.94
N GLN A 159 4.91 9.17 -16.97
CA GLN A 159 5.66 8.15 -17.71
C GLN A 159 5.64 8.45 -19.21
N ALA A 160 4.48 8.75 -19.79
CA ALA A 160 4.37 9.13 -21.20
C ALA A 160 5.23 10.36 -21.56
N ARG A 161 5.26 11.38 -20.67
CA ARG A 161 6.13 12.55 -20.85
C ARG A 161 7.62 12.19 -20.77
N ALA A 162 8.00 11.31 -19.84
CA ALA A 162 9.38 10.85 -19.71
C ALA A 162 9.81 10.03 -20.95
N ALA A 163 8.97 9.10 -21.41
CA ALA A 163 9.20 8.33 -22.63
C ALA A 163 9.36 9.24 -23.86
N ALA A 164 8.47 10.24 -24.01
CA ALA A 164 8.56 11.21 -25.11
C ALA A 164 9.86 12.05 -25.06
N ARG A 165 10.38 12.36 -23.87
CA ARG A 165 11.68 13.03 -23.73
C ARG A 165 12.82 12.13 -24.19
N LEU A 166 12.83 10.87 -23.77
CA LEU A 166 13.85 9.90 -24.20
C LEU A 166 13.86 9.70 -25.72
N VAL A 167 12.68 9.60 -26.35
CA VAL A 167 12.58 9.49 -27.82
C VAL A 167 13.15 10.73 -28.50
N ARG A 168 12.79 11.94 -28.02
CA ARG A 168 13.32 13.20 -28.58
C ARG A 168 14.83 13.32 -28.43
N GLU A 169 15.40 12.85 -27.32
CA GLU A 169 16.85 12.85 -27.11
C GLU A 169 17.55 11.85 -28.04
N LYS A 170 16.99 10.64 -28.21
CA LYS A 170 17.49 9.64 -29.17
C LYS A 170 17.47 10.17 -30.60
N GLU A 171 16.36 10.73 -31.07
CA GLU A 171 16.28 11.31 -32.42
C GLU A 171 17.29 12.46 -32.62
N LYS A 172 17.48 13.31 -31.60
CA LYS A 172 18.49 14.38 -31.67
C LYS A 172 19.90 13.82 -31.74
N ALA A 173 20.20 12.78 -30.96
CA ALA A 173 21.50 12.10 -30.98
C ALA A 173 21.75 11.41 -32.33
N GLU A 174 20.76 10.73 -32.89
CA GLU A 174 20.85 10.10 -34.22
C GLU A 174 21.06 11.14 -35.32
N LYS A 175 20.29 12.23 -35.33
CA LYS A 175 20.49 13.34 -36.27
C LYS A 175 21.87 13.98 -36.13
N ALA A 176 22.38 14.12 -34.91
CA ALA A 176 23.73 14.62 -34.67
C ALA A 176 24.80 13.64 -35.16
N ALA A 177 24.63 12.34 -34.92
CA ALA A 177 25.51 11.27 -35.38
C ALA A 177 25.53 11.18 -36.92
N GLU A 178 24.38 11.30 -37.58
CA GLU A 178 24.27 11.33 -39.04
C GLU A 178 24.96 12.57 -39.64
N LYS A 179 24.79 13.74 -39.02
CA LYS A 179 25.52 14.95 -39.43
C LYS A 179 27.03 14.79 -39.24
N ALA A 180 27.46 14.22 -38.12
CA ALA A 180 28.87 13.95 -37.85
C ALA A 180 29.47 12.95 -38.85
N SER A 181 28.74 11.87 -39.18
CA SER A 181 29.17 10.87 -40.16
C SER A 181 29.28 11.46 -41.57
N ARG A 182 28.30 12.26 -42.01
CA ARG A 182 28.36 13.00 -43.28
C ARG A 182 29.54 13.96 -43.32
N ALA A 183 29.79 14.69 -42.24
CA ALA A 183 30.94 15.59 -42.16
C ALA A 183 32.27 14.82 -42.21
N ALA A 184 32.37 13.69 -41.49
CA ALA A 184 33.53 12.81 -41.53
C ALA A 184 33.76 12.26 -42.95
N ALA A 185 32.73 11.76 -43.62
CA ALA A 185 32.80 11.26 -45.00
C ALA A 185 33.25 12.34 -45.99
N ARG A 186 32.76 13.58 -45.85
CA ARG A 186 33.24 14.71 -46.66
C ARG A 186 34.71 15.02 -46.42
N ARG A 187 35.17 14.96 -45.16
CA ARG A 187 36.58 15.18 -44.80
C ARG A 187 37.48 14.07 -45.36
N THR A 188 37.07 12.81 -45.26
CA THR A 188 37.83 11.68 -45.83
C THR A 188 37.90 11.77 -47.35
N ALA A 189 36.79 12.05 -48.03
CA ALA A 189 36.77 12.25 -49.48
C ALA A 189 37.71 13.39 -49.93
N LYS A 190 37.69 14.54 -49.24
CA LYS A 190 38.62 15.65 -49.50
C LYS A 190 40.09 15.23 -49.31
N ARG A 191 40.39 14.49 -48.23
CA ARG A 191 41.75 13.98 -47.95
C ARG A 191 42.22 13.00 -49.03
N LEU A 192 41.35 12.11 -49.51
CA LEU A 192 41.64 11.18 -50.61
C LEU A 192 41.92 11.95 -51.91
N GLN A 193 41.09 12.94 -52.26
CA GLN A 193 41.33 13.79 -53.43
C GLN A 193 42.67 14.52 -53.35
N GLN A 194 43.01 15.08 -52.19
CA GLN A 194 44.32 15.70 -51.96
C GLN A 194 45.46 14.69 -52.12
N ALA A 195 45.34 13.48 -51.55
CA ALA A 195 46.33 12.43 -51.66
C ALA A 195 46.55 11.96 -53.11
N ILE A 196 45.48 11.82 -53.91
CA ILE A 196 45.55 11.51 -55.34
C ILE A 196 46.29 12.63 -56.08
N LYS A 197 45.94 13.90 -55.83
CA LYS A 197 46.63 15.05 -56.42
C LYS A 197 48.12 15.09 -56.06
N THR A 198 48.49 14.82 -54.81
CA THR A 198 49.90 14.78 -54.38
C THR A 198 50.65 13.57 -54.95
N SER A 199 50.01 12.41 -55.08
CA SER A 199 50.60 11.21 -55.69
C SER A 199 50.89 11.40 -57.18
N GLN A 200 49.96 12.00 -57.92
CA GLN A 200 50.17 12.38 -59.33
C GLN A 200 51.32 13.39 -59.50
N LYS A 201 51.47 14.32 -58.54
CA LYS A 201 52.59 15.29 -58.53
C LYS A 201 53.91 14.66 -58.08
N GLY A 202 53.87 13.57 -57.31
CA GLY A 202 55.02 12.80 -56.81
C GLY A 202 55.72 11.95 -57.87
N LYS A 203 55.00 11.43 -58.88
CA LYS A 203 55.63 10.76 -60.04
C LYS A 203 56.45 11.71 -60.93
N LYS A 204 56.35 13.03 -60.75
CA LYS A 204 57.17 14.04 -61.43
C LYS A 204 58.32 14.60 -60.57
N ARG A 205 58.45 14.19 -59.31
CA ARG A 205 59.49 14.69 -58.39
C ARG A 205 60.05 13.56 -57.53
N SER A 206 60.60 12.54 -58.18
CA SER A 206 61.55 11.61 -57.56
C SER A 206 62.91 11.73 -58.23
N LEU A 207 63.39 12.95 -58.45
CA LEU A 207 64.81 13.28 -58.60
C LEU A 207 64.98 14.70 -58.05
N LYS A 208 65.81 14.85 -57.00
CA LYS A 208 66.18 16.08 -56.30
C LYS A 208 65.26 16.55 -55.16
N ALA A 209 65.62 16.14 -53.94
CA ALA A 209 66.19 17.06 -52.96
C ALA A 209 66.89 16.29 -51.84
N LEU A 210 68.23 16.30 -51.87
CA LEU A 210 69.08 16.08 -50.70
C LEU A 210 69.31 17.46 -50.04
N ALA A 211 69.24 17.49 -48.71
CA ALA A 211 69.76 18.51 -47.80
C ALA A 211 69.16 19.93 -47.85
N LYS A 212 68.54 20.37 -46.75
CA LYS A 212 69.27 21.03 -45.65
C LYS A 212 68.36 21.28 -44.45
N ALA A 213 68.82 20.86 -43.28
CA ALA A 213 68.26 21.19 -41.99
C ALA A 213 68.54 22.66 -41.65
N THR A 214 67.56 23.37 -41.09
CA THR A 214 67.81 24.47 -40.17
C THR A 214 66.76 24.46 -39.06
N SER A 215 67.24 24.19 -37.85
CA SER A 215 66.55 24.42 -36.59
C SER A 215 66.23 25.91 -36.41
N ARG A 216 65.07 26.25 -35.84
CA ARG A 216 64.93 27.43 -34.97
C ARG A 216 63.69 27.31 -34.06
N LYS A 217 63.85 27.91 -32.89
CA LYS A 217 63.23 27.57 -31.60
C LYS A 217 61.82 28.16 -31.41
N ARG A 218 61.09 27.57 -30.44
CA ARG A 218 59.84 28.04 -29.81
C ARG A 218 59.97 29.47 -29.23
N PRO A 219 58.83 30.12 -28.88
CA PRO A 219 58.49 30.10 -27.47
C PRO A 219 57.01 29.80 -27.16
N ILE A 220 56.83 29.25 -25.96
CA ILE A 220 55.59 29.01 -25.23
C ILE A 220 55.15 30.35 -24.62
N ALA A 221 53.90 30.75 -24.84
CA ALA A 221 53.28 31.87 -24.13
C ALA A 221 52.36 31.32 -23.02
N ARG A 222 52.71 31.63 -21.77
CA ARG A 222 51.89 31.50 -20.56
C ARG A 222 51.31 32.90 -20.27
N PRO A 223 50.05 33.06 -19.87
CA PRO A 223 49.63 34.28 -19.18
C PRO A 223 49.49 34.01 -17.68
N THR A 224 50.26 34.72 -16.87
CA THR A 224 50.01 34.92 -15.44
C THR A 224 50.30 36.38 -15.13
N GLY A 225 49.32 37.07 -14.53
CA GLY A 225 49.39 38.46 -14.06
C GLY A 225 47.97 39.04 -14.06
N SER A 226 47.18 38.91 -12.99
CA SER A 226 47.19 39.69 -11.74
C SER A 226 46.90 41.18 -11.96
N GLY A 227 45.67 41.57 -11.64
CA GLY A 227 45.22 42.95 -11.53
C GLY A 227 43.85 42.98 -10.85
N GLU A 228 43.85 42.97 -9.52
CA GLU A 228 42.75 43.57 -8.74
C GLU A 228 42.70 45.08 -9.06
N PRO A 229 41.51 45.69 -9.01
CA PRO A 229 41.30 46.60 -7.89
C PRO A 229 40.04 46.27 -7.11
N GLN A 230 40.21 46.30 -5.79
CA GLN A 230 39.15 46.26 -4.80
C GLN A 230 38.27 47.51 -4.85
N GLY A 231 36.99 47.32 -4.51
CA GLY A 231 36.23 48.30 -3.75
C GLY A 231 35.08 48.98 -4.49
N ALA A 232 33.87 48.41 -4.36
CA ALA A 232 32.71 49.15 -3.85
C ALA A 232 31.44 48.27 -3.79
N ILE A 233 30.96 48.10 -2.56
CA ILE A 233 29.58 47.84 -2.13
C ILE A 233 29.07 46.40 -2.34
N ALA A 234 29.24 45.62 -1.28
CA ALA A 234 28.53 44.39 -1.02
C ALA A 234 27.00 44.64 -1.06
N ALA A 235 26.33 44.11 -2.08
CA ALA A 235 24.89 43.98 -2.08
C ALA A 235 24.47 42.97 -1.01
N GLN A 236 23.63 43.42 -0.07
CA GLN A 236 23.06 42.63 1.02
C GLN A 236 22.43 41.32 0.48
N PRO A 237 22.62 40.17 1.15
CA PRO A 237 22.01 38.91 0.71
C PRO A 237 20.50 39.00 0.85
N ALA A 238 19.77 38.74 -0.24
CA ALA A 238 18.32 38.63 -0.22
C ALA A 238 17.91 37.57 0.81
N PHE A 239 17.12 37.95 1.82
CA PHE A 239 16.64 37.03 2.84
C PHE A 239 15.84 35.90 2.18
N THR A 240 16.38 34.67 2.28
CA THR A 240 15.72 33.46 1.79
C THR A 240 15.11 32.73 2.98
N SER A 241 13.89 32.21 2.83
CA SER A 241 13.28 31.35 3.85
C SER A 241 14.04 30.03 3.98
N ARG A 242 13.88 29.28 5.09
CA ARG A 242 14.45 27.92 5.28
C ARG A 242 14.11 26.92 4.14
N LYS A 243 13.15 27.24 3.26
CA LYS A 243 12.74 26.44 2.10
C LYS A 243 13.19 27.05 0.75
N GLY A 244 14.11 28.01 0.74
CA GLY A 244 14.74 28.55 -0.47
C GLY A 244 13.86 29.51 -1.28
N ARG A 245 12.76 30.03 -0.73
CA ARG A 245 11.95 31.06 -1.40
C ARG A 245 12.48 32.46 -1.09
N ALA A 246 12.61 33.29 -2.13
CA ALA A 246 12.95 34.70 -2.03
C ALA A 246 11.82 35.49 -1.36
N ILE A 247 12.11 36.20 -0.28
CA ILE A 247 11.16 37.01 0.45
C ILE A 247 11.17 38.42 -0.15
N LYS A 248 10.04 38.87 -0.69
CA LYS A 248 9.86 40.26 -1.13
C LYS A 248 9.35 41.06 0.07
N THR A 249 10.11 42.06 0.52
CA THR A 249 9.64 42.99 1.54
C THR A 249 8.61 43.95 0.92
N PRO A 250 7.43 44.13 1.56
CA PRO A 250 6.44 45.09 1.07
C PRO A 250 6.88 46.53 1.35
N THR A 251 6.58 47.45 0.43
CA THR A 251 7.02 48.86 0.40
C THR A 251 6.52 49.71 1.58
N ARG A 252 5.66 49.20 2.45
CA ARG A 252 5.16 49.92 3.63
C ARG A 252 6.19 50.05 4.76
N PHE A 253 7.33 49.34 4.65
CA PHE A 253 8.38 49.31 5.67
C PHE A 253 9.75 49.77 5.13
N LEU A 254 9.76 50.50 4.01
CA LEU A 254 10.90 51.27 3.50
C LEU A 254 10.57 52.75 3.61
#